data_AF-S3IVB4-F1
#
_entry.id   AF-S3IVB4-F1
#
_cell.length_a   1.000
_cell.length_b   1.000
_cell.length_c   1.000
_cell.angle_alpha   90.00
_cell.angle_beta   90.00
_cell.angle_gamma   90.00
#
_symmetry.space_group_name_H-M   'P 1'
#
loop_
_entity.id
_entity.type
_entity.pdbx_description
1 polymer ?
#
loop_
_entity_poly.entity_id
_entity_poly.type
_entity_poly.pdbx_seq_one_letter_code
_entity_poly.pdbx_strand_id
1 'polypeptide(L)'
;MQPLSHLMQATVKPLYLTPPPPGMQVGEDIFAGQLRQLVSGMDKCPSASVLAQSTGVDESRIRNILGAAYAAFLGPLSPSEDSYGSDSLKPNTLFRTEASEADGRAESLRQALPREENETGGDYARRLVLFNEDIEAISAASGLSLAHVKQLERVAAAERDGRAERLCRTYPQCFDEKHADYVRRLVTISADVEAISAVTGMTLGTIHRLIRTVREEHDGREAMLRQLHPRRLHESNGSYAYRLKRLRSHLEAISAVSGVELAKTQELRRRP
;
A
#
# COMPACT_ATOMS: atom_id res chain seq x y z
N MET A 1 7.86 -45.25 -11.36
CA MET A 1 6.79 -44.84 -12.30
C MET A 1 5.45 -44.88 -11.58
N GLN A 2 5.10 -43.78 -10.89
CA GLN A 2 3.75 -43.27 -10.55
C GLN A 2 3.93 -41.79 -10.13
N PRO A 3 2.98 -40.87 -10.40
CA PRO A 3 3.26 -39.43 -10.45
C PRO A 3 3.13 -38.71 -9.09
N LEU A 4 4.09 -37.80 -8.84
CA LEU A 4 4.11 -36.81 -7.76
C LEU A 4 3.23 -35.61 -8.13
N SER A 5 1.91 -35.75 -7.96
CA SER A 5 0.98 -34.63 -8.09
C SER A 5 0.00 -34.65 -6.93
N HIS A 6 0.41 -34.19 -5.75
CA HIS A 6 -0.46 -33.68 -4.68
C HIS A 6 0.40 -33.17 -3.50
N LEU A 7 0.83 -31.91 -3.54
CA LEU A 7 1.27 -31.22 -2.33
C LEU A 7 1.17 -29.69 -2.48
N MET A 8 -0.05 -29.18 -2.67
CA MET A 8 -0.42 -27.80 -2.34
C MET A 8 -1.89 -27.76 -1.92
N GLN A 9 -2.15 -28.02 -0.64
CA GLN A 9 -3.30 -27.48 0.07
C GLN A 9 -2.77 -26.98 1.42
N ALA A 10 -2.34 -25.71 1.45
CA ALA A 10 -2.16 -24.99 2.68
C ALA A 10 -3.56 -24.71 3.24
N THR A 11 -3.94 -25.52 4.22
CA THR A 11 -5.14 -25.34 5.04
C THR A 11 -5.04 -24.03 5.81
N VAL A 12 -5.76 -23.01 5.35
CA VAL A 12 -6.16 -21.89 6.22
C VAL A 12 -7.11 -22.49 7.24
N LYS A 13 -6.66 -22.64 8.48
CA LYS A 13 -7.53 -23.01 9.61
C LYS A 13 -8.64 -21.95 9.71
N PRO A 14 -9.92 -22.31 9.60
CA PRO A 14 -10.98 -21.41 10.01
C PRO A 14 -10.86 -21.24 11.53
N LEU A 15 -10.68 -20.01 11.99
CA LEU A 15 -10.89 -19.65 13.39
C LEU A 15 -12.39 -19.80 13.63
N TYR A 16 -12.78 -20.95 14.19
CA TYR A 16 -14.15 -21.18 14.66
C TYR A 16 -14.45 -20.17 15.76
N LEU A 17 -15.38 -19.25 15.47
CA LEU A 17 -16.23 -18.65 16.49
C LEU A 17 -16.98 -19.79 17.16
N THR A 18 -16.53 -20.21 18.35
CA THR A 18 -17.37 -21.05 19.20
C THR A 18 -18.56 -20.21 19.62
N PRO A 19 -19.80 -20.60 19.28
CA PRO A 19 -20.98 -19.88 19.77
C PRO A 19 -20.94 -19.92 21.31
N PRO A 20 -21.20 -18.78 21.98
CA PRO A 20 -21.24 -18.77 23.44
C PRO A 20 -22.36 -19.69 23.92
N PRO A 21 -22.18 -20.38 25.06
CA PRO A 21 -23.21 -21.23 25.62
C PRO A 21 -24.48 -20.40 25.92
N PRO A 22 -25.68 -20.99 25.74
CA PRO A 22 -26.94 -20.29 25.97
C PRO A 22 -26.99 -19.78 27.43
N GLY A 23 -27.17 -18.46 27.58
CA GLY A 23 -27.20 -17.78 28.88
C GLY A 23 -25.96 -16.96 29.24
N MET A 24 -24.90 -16.98 28.42
CA MET A 24 -23.69 -16.18 28.65
C MET A 24 -23.83 -14.80 28.00
N GLN A 25 -24.00 -13.75 28.80
CA GLN A 25 -23.88 -12.36 28.34
C GLN A 25 -22.41 -12.12 28.00
N VAL A 26 -22.05 -12.23 26.71
CA VAL A 26 -20.75 -11.76 26.23
C VAL A 26 -20.73 -10.25 26.44
N GLY A 27 -19.81 -9.77 27.29
CA GLY A 27 -19.63 -8.34 27.54
C GLY A 27 -19.44 -7.61 26.22
N GLU A 28 -20.16 -6.51 26.01
CA GLU A 28 -20.23 -5.78 24.74
C GLU A 28 -18.83 -5.39 24.20
N ASP A 29 -17.88 -5.20 25.11
CA ASP A 29 -16.48 -4.89 24.81
C ASP A 29 -15.73 -6.03 24.13
N ILE A 30 -16.02 -7.29 24.47
CA ILE A 30 -15.35 -8.47 23.90
C ILE A 30 -15.81 -8.69 22.45
N PHE A 31 -17.12 -8.56 22.21
CA PHE A 31 -17.70 -8.67 20.87
C PHE A 31 -17.26 -7.51 19.96
N ALA A 32 -17.25 -6.28 20.49
CA ALA A 32 -16.73 -5.12 19.77
C ALA A 32 -15.24 -5.26 19.44
N GLY A 33 -14.44 -5.83 20.36
CA GLY A 33 -13.02 -6.11 20.13
C GLY A 33 -12.77 -7.13 19.01
N GLN A 34 -13.55 -8.22 18.99
CA GLN A 34 -13.46 -9.25 17.96
C GLN A 34 -13.91 -8.75 16.57
N LEU A 35 -14.99 -7.98 16.51
CA LEU A 35 -15.44 -7.34 15.25
C LEU A 35 -14.41 -6.34 14.71
N ARG A 36 -13.77 -5.53 15.57
CA ARG A 36 -12.72 -4.61 15.15
C ARG A 36 -11.50 -5.34 14.59
N GLN A 37 -11.07 -6.44 15.22
CA GLN A 37 -9.99 -7.28 14.70
C GLN A 37 -10.35 -7.89 13.33
N LEU A 38 -11.57 -8.40 13.18
CA LEU A 38 -12.04 -8.98 11.92
C LEU A 38 -12.02 -7.95 10.79
N VAL A 39 -12.51 -6.73 11.05
CA VAL A 39 -12.62 -5.65 10.05
C VAL A 39 -11.25 -5.05 9.70
N SER A 40 -10.30 -5.01 10.64
CA SER A 40 -8.95 -4.45 10.41
C SER A 40 -8.11 -5.19 9.37
N GLY A 41 -8.46 -6.44 9.05
CA GLY A 41 -7.74 -7.29 8.09
C GLY A 41 -8.40 -7.44 6.72
N MET A 42 -9.56 -6.81 6.49
CA MET A 42 -10.32 -6.98 5.23
C MET A 42 -10.30 -5.71 4.39
N ASP A 43 -9.97 -5.83 3.10
CA ASP A 43 -10.03 -4.73 2.12
C ASP A 43 -11.47 -4.20 1.90
N LYS A 44 -12.49 -4.98 2.28
CA LYS A 44 -13.91 -4.58 2.25
C LYS A 44 -14.64 -5.16 3.47
N CYS A 45 -15.34 -4.30 4.21
CA CYS A 45 -16.19 -4.76 5.30
C CYS A 45 -17.43 -5.49 4.73
N PRO A 46 -17.72 -6.74 5.13
CA PRO A 46 -18.94 -7.43 4.75
C PRO A 46 -20.17 -6.66 5.25
N SER A 47 -21.30 -6.82 4.55
CA SER A 47 -22.54 -6.13 4.92
C SER A 47 -23.06 -6.61 6.28
N ALA A 48 -23.82 -5.75 6.98
CA ALA A 48 -24.40 -6.07 8.28
C ALA A 48 -25.25 -7.34 8.25
N SER A 49 -25.98 -7.59 7.15
CA SER A 49 -26.79 -8.80 6.96
C SER A 49 -25.94 -10.08 6.88
N VAL A 50 -24.78 -10.03 6.23
CA VAL A 50 -23.85 -11.17 6.15
C VAL A 50 -23.26 -11.48 7.52
N LEU A 51 -22.91 -10.44 8.27
CA LEU A 51 -22.43 -10.59 9.65
C LEU A 51 -23.53 -11.14 10.57
N ALA A 52 -24.78 -10.68 10.42
CA ALA A 52 -25.93 -11.15 11.19
C ALA A 52 -26.17 -12.65 10.98
N GLN A 53 -26.13 -13.10 9.73
CA GLN A 53 -26.27 -14.51 9.38
C GLN A 53 -25.15 -15.38 9.95
N SER A 54 -23.91 -14.89 9.93
CA SER A 54 -22.74 -15.66 10.41
C SER A 54 -22.62 -15.71 11.94
N THR A 55 -23.13 -14.70 12.65
CA THR A 55 -22.96 -14.57 14.11
C THR A 55 -24.23 -14.88 14.90
N GLY A 56 -25.41 -14.91 14.25
CA GLY A 56 -26.71 -15.01 14.91
C GLY A 56 -27.10 -13.75 15.69
N VAL A 57 -26.34 -12.66 15.55
CA VAL A 57 -26.62 -11.37 16.19
C VAL A 57 -27.57 -10.57 15.31
N ASP A 58 -28.52 -9.89 15.94
CA ASP A 58 -29.48 -9.04 15.24
C ASP A 58 -28.79 -7.97 14.36
N GLU A 59 -29.30 -7.82 13.14
CA GLU A 59 -28.70 -6.93 12.14
C GLU A 59 -28.66 -5.47 12.60
N SER A 60 -29.69 -5.00 13.31
CA SER A 60 -29.73 -3.63 13.83
C SER A 60 -28.62 -3.39 14.85
N ARG A 61 -28.30 -4.41 15.67
CA ARG A 61 -27.22 -4.34 16.65
C ARG A 61 -25.85 -4.30 15.97
N ILE A 62 -25.65 -5.07 14.89
CA ILE A 62 -24.42 -5.01 14.09
C ILE A 62 -24.27 -3.65 13.40
N ARG A 63 -25.35 -3.08 12.85
CA ARG A 63 -25.30 -1.73 12.25
C ARG A 63 -24.90 -0.67 13.27
N ASN A 64 -25.42 -0.74 14.49
CA ASN A 64 -25.06 0.20 15.56
C ASN A 64 -23.58 0.11 15.94
N ILE A 65 -23.04 -1.12 16.06
CA ILE A 65 -21.63 -1.35 16.39
C ILE A 65 -20.72 -0.86 15.24
N LEU A 66 -21.07 -1.18 13.99
CA LEU A 66 -20.33 -0.71 12.83
C LEU A 66 -20.39 0.82 12.72
N GLY A 67 -21.56 1.42 12.94
CA GLY A 67 -21.73 2.88 12.95
C GLY A 67 -20.88 3.57 14.02
N ALA A 68 -20.85 3.03 15.24
CA ALA A 68 -20.01 3.55 16.33
C ALA A 68 -18.51 3.39 16.02
N ALA A 69 -18.10 2.27 15.42
CA ALA A 69 -16.71 2.05 15.01
C ALA A 69 -16.30 2.98 13.86
N TYR A 70 -17.20 3.23 12.91
CA TYR A 70 -16.98 4.13 11.78
C TYR A 70 -16.87 5.59 12.25
N ALA A 71 -17.77 6.02 13.15
CA ALA A 71 -17.72 7.35 13.78
C ALA A 71 -16.46 7.57 14.62
N ALA A 72 -15.98 6.52 15.32
CA ALA A 72 -14.72 6.57 16.04
C ALA A 72 -13.48 6.64 15.12
N PHE A 73 -13.58 6.14 13.89
CA PHE A 73 -12.47 6.10 12.93
C PHE A 73 -12.42 7.32 12.01
N LEU A 74 -13.58 7.89 11.65
CA LEU A 74 -13.69 9.02 10.71
C LEU A 74 -14.07 10.36 11.35
N GLY A 75 -14.27 10.38 12.68
CA GLY A 75 -14.77 11.55 13.39
C GLY A 75 -16.30 11.66 13.32
N PRO A 76 -16.91 12.54 14.15
CA PRO A 76 -18.35 12.67 14.24
C PRO A 76 -18.93 13.13 12.90
N LEU A 77 -19.68 12.26 12.25
CA LEU A 77 -20.58 12.65 11.16
C LEU A 77 -21.72 13.46 11.78
N SER A 78 -21.88 14.69 11.31
CA SER A 78 -22.98 15.58 11.71
C SER A 78 -24.32 14.86 11.53
N PRO A 79 -25.25 14.97 12.48
CA PRO A 79 -26.53 14.28 12.41
C PRO A 79 -27.34 14.84 11.22
N SER A 80 -27.85 13.93 10.39
CA SER A 80 -28.89 14.26 9.41
C SER A 80 -30.19 14.53 10.15
N GLU A 81 -30.59 15.79 10.20
CA GLU A 81 -31.91 16.22 10.67
C GLU A 81 -32.97 15.91 9.61
N ASP A 82 -33.76 14.87 9.84
CA ASP A 82 -35.13 14.79 9.35
C ASP A 82 -36.05 15.07 10.54
N SER A 83 -36.64 16.28 10.62
CA SER A 83 -38.00 16.51 11.16
C SER A 83 -38.28 18.01 11.43
N TYR A 84 -39.17 18.57 10.60
CA TYR A 84 -40.13 19.67 10.85
C TYR A 84 -39.66 20.96 11.54
N GLY A 85 -39.62 22.03 10.73
CA GLY A 85 -39.64 23.42 11.19
C GLY A 85 -39.75 24.38 10.03
N SER A 86 -40.98 24.68 9.60
CA SER A 86 -41.28 25.74 8.64
C SER A 86 -40.92 27.08 9.27
N ASP A 87 -39.71 27.59 9.03
CA ASP A 87 -39.43 29.02 9.06
C ASP A 87 -38.11 29.36 8.34
N SER A 88 -38.27 29.85 7.13
CA SER A 88 -37.44 30.88 6.47
C SER A 88 -35.99 31.05 6.93
N LEU A 89 -35.13 30.07 6.63
CA LEU A 89 -33.70 30.29 6.50
C LEU A 89 -33.28 29.89 5.08
N LYS A 90 -32.82 30.90 4.32
CA LYS A 90 -32.37 30.77 2.94
C LYS A 90 -31.28 29.68 2.87
N PRO A 91 -31.39 28.68 1.99
CA PRO A 91 -30.35 27.69 1.83
C PRO A 91 -29.07 28.38 1.33
N ASN A 92 -27.96 28.07 2.00
CA ASN A 92 -26.59 28.44 1.70
C ASN A 92 -26.30 28.46 0.19
N THR A 93 -26.27 29.66 -0.42
CA THR A 93 -25.80 29.86 -1.79
C THR A 93 -24.27 29.87 -1.91
N LEU A 94 -23.53 29.93 -0.79
CA LEU A 94 -22.07 30.03 -0.78
C LEU A 94 -21.34 28.73 -1.17
N PHE A 95 -21.89 27.55 -0.84
CA PHE A 95 -21.25 26.26 -1.17
C PHE A 95 -21.44 25.82 -2.62
N ARG A 96 -22.38 26.43 -3.35
CA ARG A 96 -22.67 26.04 -4.74
C ARG A 96 -21.75 26.72 -5.75
N THR A 97 -21.12 27.83 -5.37
CA THR A 97 -20.21 28.61 -6.22
C THR A 97 -18.87 27.92 -6.42
N GLU A 98 -18.25 27.39 -5.36
CA GLU A 98 -16.90 26.80 -5.45
C GLU A 98 -16.85 25.52 -6.29
N ALA A 99 -17.86 24.65 -6.16
CA ALA A 99 -17.98 23.44 -6.97
C ALA A 99 -18.17 23.78 -8.47
N SER A 100 -18.99 24.80 -8.76
CA SER A 100 -19.20 25.27 -10.13
C SER A 100 -17.95 25.89 -10.76
N GLU A 101 -17.09 26.52 -9.94
CA GLU A 101 -15.83 27.10 -10.41
C GLU A 101 -14.75 26.04 -10.64
N ALA A 102 -14.69 25.00 -9.80
CA ALA A 102 -13.82 23.85 -10.03
C ALA A 102 -14.19 23.11 -11.33
N ASP A 103 -15.48 22.94 -11.61
CA ASP A 103 -15.96 22.31 -12.85
C ASP A 103 -15.59 23.13 -14.10
N GLY A 104 -15.72 24.46 -14.03
CA GLY A 104 -15.31 25.34 -15.13
C GLY A 104 -13.79 25.30 -15.41
N ARG A 105 -12.98 25.25 -14.35
CA ARG A 105 -11.52 25.08 -14.46
C ARG A 105 -11.15 23.69 -14.99
N ALA A 106 -11.84 22.65 -14.55
CA ALA A 106 -11.66 21.28 -15.02
C ALA A 106 -11.96 21.15 -16.53
N GLU A 107 -13.02 21.80 -17.01
CA GLU A 107 -13.34 21.81 -18.43
C GLU A 107 -12.29 22.55 -19.26
N SER A 108 -11.80 23.68 -18.75
CA SER A 108 -10.68 24.42 -19.35
C SER A 108 -9.42 23.55 -19.44
N LEU A 109 -9.12 22.76 -18.40
CA LEU A 109 -7.99 21.82 -18.39
C LEU A 109 -8.16 20.71 -19.45
N ARG A 110 -9.35 20.11 -19.57
CA ARG A 110 -9.62 19.08 -20.58
C ARG A 110 -9.48 19.59 -22.00
N GLN A 111 -9.83 20.87 -22.23
CA GLN A 111 -9.67 21.50 -23.53
C GLN A 111 -8.21 21.86 -23.84
N ALA A 112 -7.46 22.36 -22.85
CA ALA A 112 -6.06 22.74 -23.03
C ALA A 112 -5.13 21.53 -23.17
N LEU A 113 -5.40 20.46 -22.40
CA LEU A 113 -4.63 19.22 -22.38
C LEU A 113 -5.61 18.06 -22.55
N PRO A 114 -6.08 17.77 -23.78
CA PRO A 114 -6.97 16.65 -24.01
C PRO A 114 -6.29 15.32 -23.68
N ARG A 115 -7.08 14.36 -23.17
CA ARG A 115 -6.63 12.99 -22.89
C ARG A 115 -6.35 12.24 -24.18
N GLU A 116 -5.25 11.50 -24.22
CA GLU A 116 -4.90 10.69 -25.41
C GLU A 116 -5.67 9.36 -25.43
N GLU A 117 -5.89 8.78 -26.62
CA GLU A 117 -6.76 7.60 -26.82
C GLU A 117 -6.37 6.38 -25.96
N ASN A 118 -5.09 6.23 -25.63
CA ASN A 118 -4.55 5.10 -24.87
C ASN A 118 -4.03 5.48 -23.48
N GLU A 119 -4.23 6.73 -23.05
CA GLU A 119 -3.73 7.23 -21.77
C GLU A 119 -4.65 6.78 -20.63
N THR A 120 -4.10 6.21 -19.56
CA THR A 120 -4.91 5.84 -18.39
C THR A 120 -5.33 7.09 -17.62
N GLY A 121 -6.38 6.99 -16.78
CA GLY A 121 -6.81 8.14 -15.97
C GLY A 121 -5.72 8.62 -14.99
N GLY A 122 -4.86 7.70 -14.53
CA GLY A 122 -3.70 8.01 -13.71
C GLY A 122 -2.61 8.76 -14.47
N ASP A 123 -2.28 8.29 -15.67
CA ASP A 123 -1.29 8.95 -16.54
C ASP A 123 -1.75 10.35 -16.94
N TYR A 124 -3.03 10.46 -17.29
CA TYR A 124 -3.67 11.74 -17.61
C TYR A 124 -3.60 12.72 -16.44
N ALA A 125 -3.98 12.27 -15.24
CA ALA A 125 -3.89 13.10 -14.04
C ALA A 125 -2.44 13.51 -13.72
N ARG A 126 -1.47 12.59 -13.85
CA ARG A 126 -0.05 12.89 -13.63
C ARG A 126 0.46 13.94 -14.62
N ARG A 127 0.06 13.83 -15.90
CA ARG A 127 0.37 14.84 -16.91
C ARG A 127 -0.24 16.18 -16.54
N LEU A 128 -1.52 16.24 -16.18
CA LEU A 128 -2.17 17.48 -15.72
C LEU A 128 -1.46 18.08 -14.49
N VAL A 129 -1.09 17.26 -13.51
CA VAL A 129 -0.31 17.68 -12.32
C VAL A 129 1.02 18.31 -12.69
N LEU A 130 1.67 17.88 -13.78
CA LEU A 130 2.93 18.47 -14.25
C LEU A 130 2.74 19.87 -14.85
N PHE A 131 1.56 20.18 -15.39
CA PHE A 131 1.25 21.46 -16.06
C PHE A 131 0.43 22.43 -15.21
N ASN A 132 -0.28 21.96 -14.18
CA ASN A 132 -1.13 22.77 -13.32
C ASN A 132 -0.97 22.35 -11.85
N GLU A 133 -1.06 23.32 -10.94
CA GLU A 133 -0.98 23.12 -9.48
C GLU A 133 -2.36 23.00 -8.81
N ASP A 134 -3.45 23.27 -9.55
CA ASP A 134 -4.82 23.21 -9.07
C ASP A 134 -5.34 21.77 -8.97
N ILE A 135 -5.06 21.16 -7.82
CA ILE A 135 -5.40 19.76 -7.51
C ILE A 135 -6.90 19.49 -7.64
N GLU A 136 -7.76 20.47 -7.30
CA GLU A 136 -9.22 20.31 -7.36
C GLU A 136 -9.70 20.26 -8.80
N ALA A 137 -9.24 21.20 -9.64
CA ALA A 137 -9.54 21.19 -11.06
C ALA A 137 -9.00 19.93 -11.74
N ILE A 138 -7.81 19.45 -11.36
CA ILE A 138 -7.23 18.21 -11.89
C ILE A 138 -8.06 16.99 -11.49
N SER A 139 -8.48 16.91 -10.22
CA SER A 139 -9.33 15.82 -9.72
C SER A 139 -10.65 15.76 -10.46
N ALA A 140 -11.30 16.90 -10.68
CA ALA A 140 -12.50 17.01 -11.48
C ALA A 140 -12.25 16.67 -12.96
N ALA A 141 -11.14 17.15 -13.55
CA ALA A 141 -10.80 16.91 -14.94
C ALA A 141 -10.51 15.42 -15.22
N SER A 142 -9.77 14.75 -14.34
CA SER A 142 -9.33 13.36 -14.49
C SER A 142 -10.32 12.33 -13.95
N GLY A 143 -11.28 12.75 -13.11
CA GLY A 143 -12.21 11.86 -12.41
C GLY A 143 -11.56 11.01 -11.31
N LEU A 144 -10.35 11.36 -10.88
CA LEU A 144 -9.68 10.69 -9.75
C LEU A 144 -10.03 11.39 -8.44
N SER A 145 -9.93 10.67 -7.32
CA SER A 145 -10.10 11.29 -6.01
C SER A 145 -8.98 12.29 -5.70
N LEU A 146 -9.29 13.35 -4.96
CA LEU A 146 -8.31 14.35 -4.50
C LEU A 146 -7.10 13.71 -3.81
N ALA A 147 -7.32 12.68 -3.01
CA ALA A 147 -6.25 11.95 -2.33
C ALA A 147 -5.28 11.28 -3.32
N HIS A 148 -5.80 10.73 -4.42
CA HIS A 148 -4.99 10.12 -5.46
C HIS A 148 -4.21 11.20 -6.25
N VAL A 149 -4.84 12.32 -6.58
CA VAL A 149 -4.15 13.44 -7.27
C VAL A 149 -3.03 14.02 -6.40
N LYS A 150 -3.25 14.21 -5.09
CA LYS A 150 -2.19 14.60 -4.13
C LYS A 150 -1.04 13.60 -4.08
N GLN A 151 -1.33 12.32 -4.29
CA GLN A 151 -0.27 11.31 -4.37
C GLN A 151 0.56 11.48 -5.65
N LEU A 152 -0.10 11.74 -6.78
CA LEU A 152 0.56 11.99 -8.06
C LEU A 152 1.37 13.29 -8.05
N GLU A 153 0.90 14.32 -7.35
CA GLU A 153 1.62 15.57 -7.12
C GLU A 153 2.99 15.34 -6.46
N ARG A 154 3.05 14.49 -5.44
CA ARG A 154 4.33 14.15 -4.78
C ARG A 154 5.31 13.45 -5.73
N VAL A 155 4.78 12.57 -6.58
CA VAL A 155 5.57 11.88 -7.60
C VAL A 155 6.08 12.86 -8.66
N ALA A 156 5.20 13.73 -9.16
CA ALA A 156 5.53 14.78 -10.13
C ALA A 156 6.54 15.79 -9.57
N ALA A 157 6.46 16.12 -8.27
CA ALA A 157 7.46 16.95 -7.60
C ALA A 157 8.85 16.30 -7.64
N ALA A 158 8.95 14.99 -7.40
CA ALA A 158 10.23 14.27 -7.51
C ALA A 158 10.80 14.27 -8.95
N GLU A 159 9.95 14.35 -9.97
CA GLU A 159 10.35 14.53 -11.37
C GLU A 159 10.86 15.96 -11.62
N ARG A 160 10.11 16.97 -11.20
CA ARG A 160 10.47 18.40 -11.35
C ARG A 160 11.80 18.74 -10.66
N ASP A 161 12.03 18.20 -9.48
CA ASP A 161 13.26 18.44 -8.69
C ASP A 161 14.47 17.65 -9.23
N GLY A 162 14.29 16.85 -10.28
CA GLY A 162 15.30 15.98 -10.88
C GLY A 162 15.74 14.83 -9.97
N ARG A 163 15.02 14.54 -8.87
CA ARG A 163 15.34 13.43 -7.96
C ARG A 163 15.20 12.09 -8.66
N ALA A 164 14.12 11.93 -9.43
CA ALA A 164 13.90 10.75 -10.27
C ALA A 164 15.02 10.57 -11.32
N GLU A 165 15.39 11.65 -12.02
CA GLU A 165 16.46 11.63 -13.03
C GLU A 165 17.83 11.28 -12.42
N ARG A 166 18.17 11.89 -11.28
CA ARG A 166 19.40 11.56 -10.54
C ARG A 166 19.43 10.09 -10.13
N LEU A 167 18.30 9.55 -9.66
CA LEU A 167 18.19 8.15 -9.27
C LEU A 167 18.41 7.21 -10.47
N CYS A 168 17.73 7.47 -11.59
CA CYS A 168 17.91 6.73 -12.85
C CYS A 168 19.36 6.75 -13.36
N ARG A 169 20.01 7.92 -13.33
CA ARG A 169 21.40 8.07 -13.80
C ARG A 169 22.39 7.37 -12.89
N THR A 170 22.19 7.42 -11.58
CA THR A 170 23.10 6.81 -10.61
C THR A 170 22.92 5.29 -10.57
N TYR A 171 21.69 4.82 -10.71
CA TYR A 171 21.33 3.42 -10.63
C TYR A 171 20.48 3.03 -11.85
N PRO A 172 21.08 2.93 -13.05
CA PRO A 172 20.35 2.49 -14.23
C PRO A 172 19.93 1.03 -14.09
N GLN A 173 18.82 0.66 -14.72
CA GLN A 173 18.40 -0.74 -14.84
C GLN A 173 19.40 -1.48 -15.74
N CYS A 174 19.91 -2.63 -15.28
CA CYS A 174 20.81 -3.44 -16.09
C CYS A 174 20.04 -4.15 -17.22
N PHE A 175 20.69 -4.41 -18.35
CA PHE A 175 20.05 -4.96 -19.56
C PHE A 175 19.23 -6.24 -19.31
N ASP A 176 19.73 -7.15 -18.48
CA ASP A 176 19.06 -8.42 -18.14
C ASP A 176 18.34 -8.40 -16.78
N GLU A 177 18.29 -7.25 -16.11
CA GLU A 177 17.65 -7.13 -14.80
C GLU A 177 16.13 -7.01 -14.98
N LYS A 178 15.39 -7.94 -14.38
CA LYS A 178 13.93 -7.85 -14.36
C LYS A 178 13.51 -6.60 -13.62
N HIS A 179 12.43 -5.96 -14.07
CA HIS A 179 11.94 -4.73 -13.45
C HIS A 179 11.68 -4.89 -11.93
N ALA A 180 11.16 -6.04 -11.50
CA ALA A 180 10.96 -6.31 -10.07
C ALA A 180 12.27 -6.34 -9.26
N ASP A 181 13.35 -6.88 -9.84
CA ASP A 181 14.67 -6.93 -9.22
C ASP A 181 15.28 -5.52 -9.18
N TYR A 182 15.08 -4.74 -10.25
CA TYR A 182 15.46 -3.33 -10.31
C TYR A 182 14.80 -2.50 -9.21
N VAL A 183 13.48 -2.61 -9.05
CA VAL A 183 12.75 -1.87 -7.98
C VAL A 183 13.23 -2.31 -6.61
N ARG A 184 13.41 -3.62 -6.36
CA ARG A 184 13.95 -4.14 -5.08
C ARG A 184 15.34 -3.56 -4.80
N ARG A 185 16.20 -3.47 -5.80
CA ARG A 185 17.53 -2.86 -5.70
C ARG A 185 17.43 -1.37 -5.36
N LEU A 186 16.58 -0.62 -6.06
CA LEU A 186 16.35 0.81 -5.77
C LEU A 186 15.86 1.03 -4.34
N VAL A 187 14.88 0.25 -3.88
CA VAL A 187 14.34 0.29 -2.50
C VAL A 187 15.40 -0.03 -1.45
N THR A 188 16.38 -0.86 -1.78
CA THR A 188 17.47 -1.22 -0.88
C THR A 188 18.50 -0.08 -0.75
N ILE A 189 18.67 0.71 -1.81
CA ILE A 189 19.74 1.73 -1.90
C ILE A 189 19.22 3.13 -1.56
N SER A 190 17.98 3.45 -1.90
CA SER A 190 17.38 4.78 -1.75
C SER A 190 16.18 4.74 -0.80
N ALA A 191 16.09 5.77 0.05
CA ALA A 191 14.94 6.02 0.91
C ALA A 191 13.88 6.93 0.26
N ASP A 192 14.17 7.48 -0.93
CA ASP A 192 13.29 8.43 -1.64
C ASP A 192 12.19 7.66 -2.40
N VAL A 193 11.04 7.47 -1.73
CA VAL A 193 9.92 6.68 -2.25
C VAL A 193 9.29 7.34 -3.46
N GLU A 194 9.19 8.67 -3.45
CA GLU A 194 8.63 9.46 -4.54
C GLU A 194 9.50 9.36 -5.79
N ALA A 195 10.82 9.46 -5.66
CA ALA A 195 11.72 9.26 -6.79
C ALA A 195 11.66 7.83 -7.33
N ILE A 196 11.61 6.81 -6.47
CA ILE A 196 11.45 5.41 -6.91
C ILE A 196 10.12 5.24 -7.66
N SER A 197 9.04 5.85 -7.17
CA SER A 197 7.72 5.83 -7.82
C SER A 197 7.75 6.48 -9.19
N ALA A 198 8.38 7.65 -9.29
CA ALA A 198 8.53 8.37 -10.54
C ALA A 198 9.28 7.52 -11.59
N VAL A 199 10.38 6.89 -11.18
CA VAL A 199 11.25 6.06 -12.03
C VAL A 199 10.57 4.76 -12.47
N THR A 200 9.88 4.09 -11.56
CA THR A 200 9.36 2.74 -11.81
C THR A 200 7.91 2.73 -12.30
N GLY A 201 7.19 3.84 -12.16
CA GLY A 201 5.74 3.91 -12.41
C GLY A 201 4.91 3.18 -11.35
N MET A 202 5.52 2.62 -10.30
CA MET A 202 4.80 1.93 -9.24
C MET A 202 4.14 2.94 -8.29
N THR A 203 2.97 2.60 -7.76
CA THR A 203 2.29 3.43 -6.76
C THR A 203 3.08 3.49 -5.44
N LEU A 204 3.03 4.62 -4.73
CA LEU A 204 3.69 4.79 -3.42
C LEU A 204 3.29 3.69 -2.43
N GLY A 205 2.01 3.31 -2.40
CA GLY A 205 1.53 2.22 -1.54
C GLY A 205 2.17 0.86 -1.87
N THR A 206 2.48 0.60 -3.15
CA THR A 206 3.18 -0.63 -3.54
C THR A 206 4.65 -0.58 -3.17
N ILE A 207 5.31 0.57 -3.32
CA ILE A 207 6.71 0.75 -2.90
C ILE A 207 6.85 0.66 -1.37
N HIS A 208 5.94 1.26 -0.59
CA HIS A 208 5.91 1.09 0.87
C HIS A 208 5.76 -0.37 1.30
N ARG A 209 4.86 -1.12 0.63
CA ARG A 209 4.73 -2.57 0.88
C ARG A 209 6.03 -3.31 0.56
N LEU A 210 6.69 -2.96 -0.54
CA LEU A 210 7.96 -3.56 -0.93
C LEU A 210 9.07 -3.22 0.06
N ILE A 211 9.19 -1.97 0.52
CA ILE A 211 10.13 -1.55 1.57
C ILE A 211 9.93 -2.39 2.82
N ARG A 212 8.68 -2.58 3.25
CA ARG A 212 8.36 -3.42 4.42
C ARG A 212 8.82 -4.87 4.20
N THR A 213 8.49 -5.48 3.07
CA THR A 213 8.92 -6.85 2.76
C THR A 213 10.44 -6.99 2.71
N VAL A 214 11.14 -6.04 2.09
CA VAL A 214 12.62 -6.05 2.04
C VAL A 214 13.22 -5.91 3.45
N ARG A 215 12.63 -5.09 4.32
CA ARG A 215 13.03 -4.98 5.73
C ARG A 215 12.78 -6.27 6.50
N GLU A 216 11.61 -6.89 6.37
CA GLU A 216 11.28 -8.16 7.02
C GLU A 216 12.21 -9.29 6.55
N GLU A 217 12.53 -9.36 5.25
CA GLU A 217 13.54 -10.29 4.73
C GLU A 217 14.92 -10.04 5.33
N HIS A 218 15.30 -8.77 5.47
CA HIS A 218 16.58 -8.35 6.03
C HIS A 218 16.70 -8.70 7.52
N ASP A 219 15.68 -8.35 8.32
CA ASP A 219 15.57 -8.68 9.74
C ASP A 219 15.54 -10.19 9.96
N GLY A 220 14.82 -10.93 9.11
CA GLY A 220 14.77 -12.39 9.15
C GLY A 220 16.13 -13.04 8.89
N ARG A 221 16.89 -12.54 7.89
CA ARG A 221 18.27 -12.99 7.64
C ARG A 221 19.19 -12.66 8.81
N GLU A 222 19.05 -11.49 9.41
CA GLU A 222 19.84 -11.11 10.58
C GLU A 222 19.52 -11.98 11.81
N ALA A 223 18.25 -12.27 12.06
CA ALA A 223 17.82 -13.19 13.10
C ALA A 223 18.39 -14.60 12.88
N MET A 224 18.34 -15.10 11.65
CA MET A 224 18.95 -16.40 11.28
C MET A 224 20.46 -16.39 11.54
N LEU A 225 21.18 -15.32 11.19
CA LEU A 225 22.61 -15.20 11.45
C LEU A 225 22.93 -15.21 12.95
N ARG A 226 22.12 -14.53 13.76
CA ARG A 226 22.26 -14.55 15.23
C ARG A 226 22.02 -15.94 15.82
N GLN A 227 21.11 -16.72 15.24
CA GLN A 227 20.86 -18.11 15.65
C GLN A 227 22.02 -19.04 15.26
N LEU A 228 22.53 -18.93 14.03
CA LEU A 228 23.63 -19.78 13.53
C LEU A 228 24.98 -19.44 14.17
N HIS A 229 25.18 -18.18 14.55
CA HIS A 229 26.43 -17.70 15.13
C HIS A 229 26.16 -17.02 16.47
N PRO A 230 25.83 -17.77 17.53
CA PRO A 230 25.58 -17.18 18.84
C PRO A 230 26.81 -16.43 19.36
N ARG A 231 26.54 -15.48 20.27
CA ARG A 231 27.57 -14.70 20.95
C ARG A 231 28.48 -15.63 21.77
N ARG A 232 29.79 -15.45 21.68
CA ARG A 232 30.75 -16.27 22.44
C ARG A 232 30.83 -15.80 23.89
N LEU A 233 31.17 -16.71 24.80
CA LEU A 233 31.50 -16.37 26.18
C LEU A 233 32.65 -15.34 26.16
N HIS A 234 32.47 -14.20 26.84
CA HIS A 234 33.39 -13.05 26.88
C HIS A 234 33.48 -12.14 25.64
N GLU A 235 32.70 -12.40 24.59
CA GLU A 235 32.64 -11.47 23.46
C GLU A 235 31.87 -10.20 23.85
N SER A 236 32.40 -9.01 23.56
CA SER A 236 31.67 -7.76 23.75
C SER A 236 30.56 -7.59 22.70
N ASN A 237 29.53 -6.79 23.00
CA ASN A 237 28.46 -6.49 22.02
C ASN A 237 29.02 -5.92 20.70
N GLY A 238 30.03 -5.06 20.78
CA GLY A 238 30.70 -4.49 19.60
C GLY A 238 31.44 -5.55 18.78
N SER A 239 32.18 -6.44 19.43
CA SER A 239 32.89 -7.54 18.74
C SER A 239 31.92 -8.50 18.07
N TYR A 240 30.80 -8.80 18.75
CA TYR A 240 29.74 -9.64 18.21
C TYR A 240 29.06 -9.01 16.99
N ALA A 241 28.67 -7.75 17.08
CA ALA A 241 28.09 -7.01 15.97
C ALA A 241 29.05 -6.91 14.77
N TYR A 242 30.35 -6.67 15.03
CA TYR A 242 31.37 -6.66 13.99
C TYR A 242 31.53 -8.02 13.32
N ARG A 243 31.54 -9.12 14.09
CA ARG A 243 31.61 -10.49 13.57
C ARG A 243 30.40 -10.83 12.69
N LEU A 244 29.18 -10.48 13.14
CA LEU A 244 27.97 -10.66 12.34
C LEU A 244 27.99 -9.82 11.06
N LYS A 245 28.42 -8.56 11.13
CA LYS A 245 28.56 -7.68 9.96
C LYS A 245 29.53 -8.28 8.93
N ARG A 246 30.67 -8.81 9.39
CA ARG A 246 31.65 -9.47 8.53
C ARG A 246 31.07 -10.73 7.87
N LEU A 247 30.38 -11.58 8.63
CA LEU A 247 29.72 -12.78 8.10
C LEU A 247 28.66 -12.44 7.05
N ARG A 248 27.86 -11.40 7.30
CA ARG A 248 26.90 -10.89 6.32
C ARG A 248 27.58 -10.45 5.02
N SER A 249 28.64 -9.65 5.11
CA SER A 249 29.39 -9.22 3.91
C SER A 249 29.97 -10.41 3.13
N HIS A 250 30.44 -11.46 3.82
CA HIS A 250 30.87 -12.69 3.16
C HIS A 250 29.73 -13.41 2.44
N LEU A 251 28.54 -13.51 3.04
CA LEU A 251 27.38 -14.13 2.40
C LEU A 251 26.88 -13.32 1.21
N GLU A 252 26.88 -11.99 1.30
CA GLU A 252 26.55 -11.10 0.19
C GLU A 252 27.56 -11.27 -0.96
N ALA A 253 28.86 -11.38 -0.67
CA ALA A 253 29.89 -11.66 -1.66
C ALA A 253 29.72 -13.04 -2.32
N ILE A 254 29.40 -14.08 -1.55
CA ILE A 254 29.13 -15.43 -2.08
C ILE A 254 27.89 -15.44 -2.99
N SER A 255 26.83 -14.74 -2.58
CA SER A 255 25.62 -14.57 -3.39
C SER A 255 25.91 -13.87 -4.71
N ALA A 256 26.72 -12.80 -4.67
CA ALA A 256 27.13 -12.07 -5.87
C ALA A 256 27.94 -12.95 -6.83
N VAL A 257 28.88 -13.75 -6.34
CA VAL A 257 29.68 -14.68 -7.18
C VAL A 257 28.80 -15.78 -7.78
N SER A 258 27.92 -16.38 -6.97
CA SER A 258 26.98 -17.42 -7.43
C SER A 258 26.03 -16.89 -8.54
N GLY A 259 25.58 -15.63 -8.42
CA GLY A 259 24.77 -14.98 -9.45
C GLY A 259 25.52 -14.74 -10.76
N VAL A 260 26.81 -14.39 -10.68
CA VAL A 260 27.67 -14.18 -11.85
C VAL A 260 27.98 -15.50 -12.58
N GLU A 261 28.18 -16.61 -11.86
CA GLU A 261 28.39 -17.92 -12.50
C GLU A 261 27.13 -18.44 -13.21
N LEU A 262 25.94 -18.17 -12.64
CA LEU A 262 24.65 -18.47 -13.27
C LEU A 262 24.44 -17.66 -14.56
N ALA A 263 24.84 -16.38 -14.56
CA ALA A 263 24.78 -15.54 -15.75
C ALA A 263 25.74 -16.04 -16.85
N LYS A 264 27.00 -16.35 -16.50
CA LYS A 264 28.00 -16.89 -17.46
C LYS A 264 27.57 -18.23 -18.07
N THR A 265 26.98 -19.12 -17.28
CA THR A 265 26.48 -20.42 -17.79
C THR A 265 25.25 -20.28 -18.67
N GLN A 266 24.40 -19.29 -18.45
CA GLN A 266 23.29 -18.97 -19.36
C GLN A 266 23.76 -18.33 -20.66
N GLU A 267 24.79 -17.49 -20.62
CA GLU A 267 25.37 -16.85 -21.81
C GLU A 267 26.11 -17.87 -22.71
N LEU A 268 26.82 -18.84 -22.11
CA LEU A 268 27.43 -19.95 -22.84
C LEU A 268 26.42 -20.87 -23.53
N ARG A 269 25.19 -20.98 -23.00
CA ARG A 269 24.09 -21.74 -23.64
C ARG A 269 23.40 -20.99 -24.79
N ARG A 270 23.62 -19.68 -24.93
CA ARG A 270 23.01 -18.83 -25.96
C ARG A 270 23.91 -18.60 -27.18
N ARG A 271 25.16 -19.07 -27.15
CA ARG A 271 26.01 -19.08 -28.34
C ARG A 271 25.73 -20.35 -29.15
N PRO A 272 25.23 -20.23 -30.40
CA PRO A 272 24.96 -21.37 -31.28
C PRO A 272 26.24 -22.12 -31.66
#